data_AF-A0AAV5VUG3-F1
#
_entry.id   AF-A0AAV5VUG3-F1
#
_cell.length_a   1.000
_cell.length_b   1.000
_cell.length_c   1.000
_cell.angle_alpha   90.00
_cell.angle_beta   90.00
_cell.angle_gamma   90.00
#
_symmetry.space_group_name_H-M   'P 1'
#
loop_
_entity.id
_entity.type
_entity.pdbx_description
1 polymer ?
#
loop_
_entity_poly.entity_id
_entity_poly.type
_entity_poly.pdbx_seq_one_letter_code
_entity_poly.pdbx_strand_id
1 'polypeptide(L)'
;ISLQGMRSLLLLLALVGLASSAVHKMTMHRRETTRTRLIKANRWVEHFEKKNVMRTLVRHSVLAGYPEKVNDYDDSAYIGNITIGT
;
A
#
# COMPACT_ATOMS: atom_id res chain seq x y z
N ILE A 1 -20.23 -1.79 46.23
CA ILE A 1 -19.69 -2.79 45.26
C ILE A 1 -18.87 -3.79 46.08
N SER A 2 -19.12 -5.09 45.97
CA SER A 2 -18.34 -6.10 46.70
C SER A 2 -16.89 -6.13 46.19
N LEU A 3 -15.92 -6.53 47.04
CA LEU A 3 -14.50 -6.60 46.66
C LEU A 3 -14.27 -7.47 45.41
N GLN A 4 -15.08 -8.51 45.26
CA GLN A 4 -15.10 -9.40 44.10
C GLN A 4 -15.63 -8.70 42.84
N GLY A 5 -16.70 -7.90 42.97
CA GLY A 5 -17.23 -7.09 41.86
C GLY A 5 -16.23 -6.05 41.34
N MET A 6 -15.42 -5.45 42.22
CA MET A 6 -14.40 -4.48 41.82
C MET A 6 -13.25 -5.12 41.03
N ARG A 7 -12.81 -6.33 41.41
CA ARG A 7 -11.77 -7.07 40.69
C ARG A 7 -12.22 -7.47 39.29
N SER A 8 -13.44 -7.99 39.17
CA SER A 8 -14.00 -8.35 37.86
C SER A 8 -14.15 -7.14 36.94
N LEU A 9 -14.56 -5.99 37.48
CA LEU A 9 -14.66 -4.75 36.72
C LEU A 9 -13.30 -4.28 36.17
N LEU A 10 -12.24 -4.35 37.00
CA LEU A 10 -10.88 -3.98 36.58
C LEU A 10 -10.34 -4.91 35.49
N LEU A 11 -10.59 -6.22 35.62
CA LEU A 11 -10.20 -7.20 34.60
C LEU A 11 -10.94 -6.96 33.27
N LEU A 12 -12.22 -6.63 33.33
CA LEU A 12 -13.00 -6.30 32.13
C LEU A 12 -12.47 -5.03 31.44
N LEU A 13 -12.20 -3.98 32.21
CA LEU A 13 -11.64 -2.73 31.68
C LEU A 13 -10.26 -2.93 31.05
N ALA A 14 -9.40 -3.74 31.66
CA ALA A 14 -8.11 -4.10 31.09
C ALA A 14 -8.27 -4.85 29.76
N LEU A 15 -9.20 -5.81 29.70
CA LEU A 15 -9.49 -6.57 28.48
C LEU A 15 -10.03 -5.67 27.37
N VAL A 16 -10.94 -4.75 27.69
CA VAL A 16 -11.50 -3.78 26.73
C VAL A 16 -10.42 -2.81 26.23
N GLY A 17 -9.54 -2.33 27.11
CA GLY A 17 -8.42 -1.48 26.74
C GLY A 17 -7.44 -2.17 25.79
N LEU A 18 -7.15 -3.46 26.04
CA LEU A 18 -6.30 -4.28 25.17
C LEU A 18 -6.99 -4.58 23.82
N ALA A 19 -8.31 -4.77 23.82
CA ALA A 19 -9.08 -5.03 22.60
C ALA A 19 -9.35 -3.77 21.77
N SER A 20 -9.29 -2.59 22.40
CA SER A 20 -9.47 -1.29 21.74
C SER A 20 -8.21 -0.90 20.98
N SER A 21 -7.92 -1.60 19.88
CA SER A 21 -6.91 -1.13 18.93
C SER A 21 -7.42 0.13 18.21
N ALA A 22 -6.56 1.14 18.09
CA ALA A 22 -6.88 2.34 17.33
C ALA A 22 -6.92 1.99 15.84
N VAL A 23 -8.12 1.74 15.30
CA VAL A 23 -8.31 1.50 13.87
C VAL A 23 -8.34 2.85 13.15
N HIS A 24 -7.24 3.19 12.47
CA HIS A 24 -7.21 4.35 11.59
C HIS A 24 -7.86 4.00 10.23
N LYS A 25 -8.96 4.68 9.91
CA LYS A 25 -9.60 4.56 8.58
C LYS A 25 -8.99 5.60 7.66
N MET A 26 -8.27 5.14 6.63
CA MET A 26 -7.78 6.03 5.56
C MET A 26 -8.78 6.08 4.40
N THR A 27 -9.08 7.28 3.93
CA THR A 27 -9.92 7.46 2.74
C THR A 27 -9.11 7.13 1.49
N MET A 28 -9.63 6.23 0.66
CA MET A 28 -9.04 5.80 -0.59
C MET A 28 -9.89 6.31 -1.76
N HIS A 29 -9.26 6.99 -2.70
CA HIS A 29 -9.92 7.45 -3.92
C HIS A 29 -9.54 6.54 -5.08
N ARG A 30 -10.54 6.05 -5.80
CA ARG A 30 -10.32 5.28 -7.02
C ARG A 30 -9.87 6.22 -8.14
N ARG A 31 -8.81 5.85 -8.84
CA ARG A 31 -8.36 6.48 -10.09
C ARG A 31 -8.27 5.44 -11.20
N GLU A 32 -8.20 5.92 -12.44
CA GLU A 32 -7.87 5.07 -13.58
C GLU A 32 -6.41 4.60 -13.51
N THR A 33 -6.17 3.30 -13.77
CA THR A 33 -4.80 2.76 -13.81
C THR A 33 -4.06 3.24 -15.05
N THR A 34 -2.73 3.35 -14.98
CA THR A 34 -1.89 3.70 -16.13
C THR A 34 -2.15 2.75 -17.29
N ARG A 35 -2.26 1.44 -16.99
CA ARG A 35 -2.60 0.41 -17.99
C ARG A 35 -3.91 0.70 -18.69
N THR A 36 -4.99 0.94 -17.95
CA THR A 36 -6.32 1.21 -18.52
C THR A 36 -6.29 2.46 -19.40
N ARG A 37 -5.66 3.54 -18.92
CA ARG A 37 -5.48 4.78 -19.67
C ARG A 37 -4.70 4.57 -20.98
N LEU A 38 -3.63 3.78 -20.94
CA LEU A 38 -2.81 3.49 -22.12
C LEU A 38 -3.50 2.54 -23.11
N ILE A 39 -4.30 1.59 -22.64
CA ILE A 39 -5.13 0.73 -23.50
C ILE A 39 -6.16 1.58 -24.25
N LYS A 40 -6.85 2.48 -23.55
CA LYS A 40 -7.79 3.42 -24.20
C LYS A 40 -7.12 4.32 -25.24
N ALA A 41 -5.87 4.70 -24.99
CA ALA A 41 -5.08 5.48 -25.93
C ALA A 41 -4.39 4.64 -27.03
N ASN A 42 -4.56 3.32 -27.04
CA ASN A 42 -3.86 2.37 -27.92
C ASN A 42 -2.32 2.45 -27.85
N ARG A 43 -1.76 2.80 -26.69
CA ARG A 43 -0.31 2.98 -26.44
C ARG A 43 0.30 1.96 -25.50
N TRP A 44 -0.49 0.99 -25.05
CA TRP A 44 -0.04 -0.02 -24.09
C TRP A 44 1.11 -0.87 -24.61
N VAL A 45 1.06 -1.28 -25.87
CA VAL A 45 2.08 -2.13 -26.50
C VAL A 45 3.44 -1.42 -26.53
N GLU A 46 3.47 -0.19 -27.05
CA GLU A 46 4.67 0.66 -27.08
C GLU A 46 5.27 0.84 -25.67
N HIS A 47 4.43 1.12 -24.68
CA HIS A 47 4.87 1.28 -23.29
C HIS A 47 5.49 -0.01 -22.73
N PHE A 48 4.85 -1.16 -22.99
CA PHE A 48 5.31 -2.46 -22.53
C PHE A 48 6.63 -2.86 -23.17
N GLU A 49 6.78 -2.67 -24.49
CA GLU A 49 8.02 -2.91 -25.23
C GLU A 49 9.17 -2.05 -24.68
N LYS A 50 8.92 -0.75 -24.47
CA LYS A 50 9.91 0.14 -23.85
C LYS A 50 10.35 -0.36 -22.47
N LYS A 51 9.43 -0.81 -21.61
CA LYS A 51 9.79 -1.40 -20.30
C LYS A 51 10.67 -2.64 -20.47
N ASN A 52 10.37 -3.51 -21.43
CA ASN A 52 11.16 -4.72 -21.66
C ASN A 52 12.55 -4.42 -22.21
N VAL A 53 12.67 -3.50 -23.17
CA VAL A 53 13.97 -3.03 -23.68
C VAL A 53 14.81 -2.49 -22.52
N MET A 54 14.24 -1.63 -21.67
CA MET A 54 14.96 -1.10 -20.51
C MET A 54 15.39 -2.19 -19.53
N ARG A 55 14.55 -3.20 -19.26
CA ARG A 55 14.92 -4.35 -18.41
C ARG A 55 16.10 -5.13 -19.01
N THR A 56 16.14 -5.30 -20.33
CA THR A 56 17.23 -5.98 -21.02
C THR A 56 18.52 -5.17 -21.02
N LEU A 57 18.45 -3.87 -21.32
CA LEU A 57 19.62 -2.99 -21.38
C LEU A 57 20.27 -2.77 -20.00
N VAL A 58 19.44 -2.63 -18.96
CA VAL A 58 19.88 -2.40 -17.58
C VAL A 58 20.32 -3.69 -16.88
N ARG A 59 20.15 -4.86 -17.53
CA ARG A 59 20.51 -6.18 -17.00
C ARG A 59 21.97 -6.24 -16.55
N HIS A 60 22.90 -5.65 -17.31
CA HIS A 60 24.33 -5.68 -16.98
C HIS A 60 24.73 -4.74 -15.83
N SER A 61 24.05 -3.61 -15.62
CA SER A 61 24.32 -2.71 -14.50
C SER A 61 23.62 -3.14 -13.20
N VAL A 62 22.51 -3.87 -13.32
CA VAL A 62 21.79 -4.45 -12.18
C VAL A 62 22.53 -5.64 -11.58
N LEU A 63 23.20 -6.49 -12.38
CA LEU A 63 23.92 -7.67 -11.90
C LEU A 63 25.12 -7.38 -10.97
N ALA A 64 25.52 -6.12 -10.78
CA ALA A 64 26.47 -5.71 -9.74
C ALA A 64 25.87 -5.76 -8.31
N GLY A 65 24.56 -6.00 -8.19
CA GLY A 65 23.85 -6.28 -6.94
C GLY A 65 22.53 -7.03 -7.19
N TYR A 66 21.74 -7.29 -6.15
CA TYR A 66 20.36 -7.79 -6.28
C TYR A 66 19.36 -6.67 -5.93
N PRO A 67 19.17 -5.64 -6.77
CA PRO A 67 18.17 -4.62 -6.51
C PRO A 67 16.77 -5.21 -6.71
N GLU A 68 16.02 -5.37 -5.63
CA GLU A 68 14.59 -5.64 -5.66
C GLU A 68 13.85 -4.39 -6.12
N LYS A 69 13.56 -4.30 -7.42
CA LYS A 69 12.82 -3.17 -7.99
C LYS A 69 11.33 -3.29 -7.65
N VAL A 70 10.90 -2.63 -6.58
CA VAL A 70 9.50 -2.59 -6.12
C VAL A 70 8.59 -1.58 -6.85
N ASN A 71 9.11 -0.88 -7.86
CA ASN A 71 8.41 0.23 -8.52
C ASN A 71 7.60 -0.23 -9.75
N ASP A 72 6.58 -1.08 -9.56
CA ASP A 72 5.59 -1.39 -10.59
C ASP A 72 4.21 -0.88 -10.19
N TYR A 73 3.73 0.16 -10.88
CA TYR A 73 2.51 0.90 -10.52
C TYR A 73 1.49 0.97 -11.66
N ASP A 74 1.68 0.20 -12.75
CA ASP A 74 0.83 0.33 -13.93
C ASP A 74 -0.63 -0.03 -13.67
N ASP A 75 -0.86 -0.90 -12.68
CA ASP A 75 -2.17 -1.38 -12.25
C ASP A 75 -2.66 -0.72 -10.94
N SER A 76 -1.99 0.35 -10.48
CA SER A 76 -2.39 1.08 -9.27
C SER A 76 -3.70 1.84 -9.46
N ALA A 77 -4.75 1.40 -8.75
CA ALA A 77 -6.13 1.90 -8.94
C ALA A 77 -6.63 2.79 -7.79
N TYR A 78 -5.96 2.82 -6.64
CA TYR A 78 -6.40 3.61 -5.48
C TYR A 78 -5.26 4.45 -4.94
N ILE A 79 -5.61 5.67 -4.51
CA ILE A 79 -4.68 6.61 -3.90
C ILE A 79 -5.26 7.13 -2.58
N GLY A 80 -4.40 7.37 -1.61
CA GLY A 80 -4.72 8.04 -0.36
C GLY A 80 -3.80 9.23 -0.17
N ASN A 81 -4.33 10.32 0.37
CA ASN A 81 -3.53 11.49 0.72
C ASN A 81 -2.96 11.29 2.12
N ILE A 82 -1.70 11.67 2.32
CA ILE A 82 -1.05 11.71 3.62
C ILE A 82 -0.53 13.13 3.88
N THR A 83 -0.47 13.50 5.15
CA THR A 83 0.17 14.75 5.60
C THR A 83 1.55 14.41 6.13
N ILE A 84 2.55 15.24 5.80
CA ILE A 84 3.93 15.10 6.27
C ILE A 84 4.33 16.42 6.93
N GLY A 85 4.79 16.37 8.19
CA GLY A 85 5.19 17.55 8.95
C GLY A 85 4.07 18.17 9.78
N THR A 86 4.35 19.37 10.30
CA THR A 86 3.44 20.24 11.08
C THR A 86 3.40 21.62 10.45
#